data_AF-A0A7J6J487-F1
#
_entry.id   AF-A0A7J6J487-F1
#
_cell.length_a   1.000
_cell.length_b   1.000
_cell.length_c   1.000
_cell.angle_alpha   90.00
_cell.angle_beta   90.00
_cell.angle_gamma   90.00
#
_symmetry.space_group_name_H-M   'P 1'
#
loop_
_entity.id
_entity.type
_entity.pdbx_description
1 polymer ?
#
loop_
_entity_poly.entity_id
_entity_poly.type
_entity_poly.pdbx_seq_one_letter_code
_entity_poly.pdbx_strand_id
1 'polypeptide(L)'
;MAVTYAHYYSTTSSTVSLVTAVGLLVCSQRVQSRSAGIQILFQVPFHFTQYEGGISSILTSKAAKSSWATGTDDDFRLAASWAKRCLATHPSCSLVTNPLAPLPSRVLDVMAKSCPSGLRLVDGAGRFGPYITLSHCWGKSTIITTKQATITQRRQYVLLEDLSQTFRDAVISSRALGIRYLWIDSLCIIQDSKDDWEFEAKRMCQYYTNSLMTISGVSSSGGEGGLFATRHPGLTSPIPTEITFPEDGKMKGFAHALYFPDPARDIWGDHKPPLWTRAWVVQERVLSPRLLLFSLTQMSWQCQEEIASENIPEGRPLESSREDKDMRWSIMGWQRAQSTSQIGEDLYSSPVASHRLYHGWYEIVREYTHCKLTMPSDIFHAVAGIMQALQFALKDEYVSGLWKGDIHRGLIWVVAEGVKTQRELRSYRAPSWSWGSLPGACRFVLSNAPREFIDTRWLDILGIEALSQDEPRPLLRVRGRLRKAYYVPYVEYDFQKHLPAKLKRGDDLVDAETGESLGAVTIDNNELSLLVELWCLPVCIVRSNVPGHVRKRTAVGYLEYSCLGKHRNMKSPPVWIEGLALQCLDKEKHVYMRVGKWRCEDLKLFRWSRSRALSII
;
A
#
# COMPACT_ATOMS: atom_id res chain seq x y z
N MET A 1 32.84 -34.86 -7.84
CA MET A 1 33.54 -33.84 -7.03
C MET A 1 33.14 -32.49 -7.57
N ALA A 2 32.36 -31.70 -6.83
CA ALA A 2 32.06 -30.32 -7.18
C ALA A 2 32.61 -29.46 -6.03
N VAL A 3 33.53 -28.55 -6.36
CA VAL A 3 34.10 -27.59 -5.42
C VAL A 3 33.14 -26.41 -5.39
N THR A 4 32.48 -26.21 -4.25
CA THR A 4 31.56 -25.08 -4.02
C THR A 4 32.34 -23.98 -3.31
N TYR A 5 32.41 -22.78 -3.90
CA TYR A 5 32.87 -21.60 -3.17
C TYR A 5 31.70 -21.08 -2.34
N ALA A 6 31.76 -21.26 -1.02
CA ALA A 6 30.82 -20.67 -0.07
C ALA A 6 31.47 -19.42 0.54
N HIS A 7 30.79 -18.26 0.47
CA HIS A 7 31.19 -17.09 1.25
C HIS A 7 30.58 -17.19 2.64
N TYR A 8 31.43 -17.19 3.68
CA TYR A 8 31.05 -17.33 5.07
C TYR A 8 30.53 -16.00 5.62
N TYR A 9 29.29 -15.99 6.13
CA TYR A 9 28.79 -14.94 7.02
C TYR A 9 28.16 -15.62 8.23
N SER A 10 28.83 -15.58 9.39
CA SER A 10 28.23 -16.02 10.64
C SER A 10 27.49 -14.83 11.28
N THR A 11 26.21 -15.01 11.56
CA THR A 11 25.49 -14.16 12.50
C THR A 11 24.86 -15.07 13.53
N THR A 12 25.31 -14.94 14.78
CA THR A 12 24.77 -15.68 15.91
C THR A 12 23.56 -14.93 16.45
N SER A 13 22.38 -15.42 16.10
CA SER A 13 21.16 -15.20 16.87
C SER A 13 20.99 -16.40 17.81
N SER A 14 20.49 -16.20 19.02
CA SER A 14 20.43 -17.17 20.14
C SER A 14 19.63 -18.47 19.87
N THR A 15 19.17 -18.69 18.63
CA THR A 15 18.42 -19.89 18.20
C THR A 15 18.84 -20.44 16.82
N VAL A 16 19.81 -19.83 16.13
CA VAL A 16 20.20 -20.22 14.75
C VAL A 16 21.70 -20.01 14.53
N SER A 17 22.43 -21.08 14.20
CA SER A 17 23.75 -20.98 13.57
C SER A 17 23.54 -20.76 12.07
N LEU A 18 23.47 -19.50 11.64
CA LEU A 18 23.26 -19.16 10.25
C LEU A 18 24.57 -19.36 9.48
N VAL A 19 24.82 -20.56 8.95
CA VAL A 19 25.89 -20.79 7.97
C VAL A 19 25.31 -20.50 6.59
N THR A 20 25.37 -19.23 6.17
CA THR A 20 24.89 -18.85 4.84
C THR A 20 25.91 -19.28 3.79
N ALA A 21 25.76 -20.49 3.23
CA ALA A 21 26.47 -20.87 2.01
C ALA A 21 25.55 -20.58 0.80
N VAL A 22 25.89 -19.57 0.00
CA VAL A 22 25.31 -19.45 -1.35
C VAL A 22 26.07 -20.44 -2.24
N GLY A 23 25.48 -21.61 -2.44
CA GLY A 23 26.06 -22.68 -3.25
C GLY A 23 25.45 -22.74 -4.65
N LEU A 24 26.24 -23.18 -5.63
CA LEU A 24 25.76 -23.57 -6.95
C LEU A 24 25.57 -25.09 -6.97
N LEU A 25 24.33 -25.56 -7.08
CA LEU A 25 24.05 -26.98 -7.31
C LEU A 25 24.06 -27.20 -8.82
N VAL A 26 25.09 -27.89 -9.32
CA VAL A 26 25.16 -28.33 -10.72
C VAL A 26 24.37 -29.63 -10.83
N CYS A 27 23.15 -29.54 -11.34
CA CYS A 27 22.35 -30.73 -11.64
C CYS A 27 22.57 -31.12 -13.11
N SER A 28 23.23 -32.25 -13.38
CA SER A 28 23.36 -32.78 -14.74
C SER A 28 22.25 -33.79 -15.01
N GLN A 29 21.24 -33.45 -15.81
CA GLN A 29 20.38 -34.46 -16.43
C GLN A 29 21.04 -34.91 -17.74
N ARG A 30 21.44 -36.20 -17.82
CA ARG A 30 21.75 -36.82 -19.11
C ARG A 30 20.43 -37.19 -19.78
N VAL A 31 19.99 -36.40 -20.75
CA VAL A 31 18.96 -36.85 -21.69
C VAL A 31 19.63 -37.87 -22.63
N GLN A 32 19.33 -39.16 -22.44
CA GLN A 32 19.77 -40.21 -23.38
C GLN A 32 18.95 -40.13 -24.67
N SER A 33 19.35 -39.23 -25.56
CA SER A 33 19.09 -39.36 -27.00
C SER A 33 20.29 -40.05 -27.64
N ARG A 34 20.05 -41.06 -28.48
CA ARG A 34 21.08 -41.91 -29.13
C ARG A 34 21.96 -41.19 -30.17
N SER A 35 21.99 -39.87 -30.19
CA SER A 35 22.89 -39.09 -31.04
C SER A 35 23.17 -37.74 -30.36
N ALA A 36 24.45 -37.49 -30.06
CA ALA A 36 25.01 -36.27 -29.46
C ALA A 36 24.22 -35.72 -28.24
N GLY A 37 24.47 -36.28 -27.05
CA GLY A 37 23.84 -35.82 -25.81
C GLY A 37 24.21 -34.38 -25.46
N ILE A 38 23.25 -33.47 -25.56
CA ILE A 38 23.34 -32.12 -25.00
C ILE A 38 23.22 -32.25 -23.47
N GLN A 39 24.32 -31.99 -22.74
CA GLN A 39 24.25 -31.76 -21.29
C GLN A 39 23.79 -30.32 -21.07
N ILE A 40 22.54 -30.14 -20.63
CA ILE A 40 22.07 -28.84 -20.16
C ILE A 40 22.44 -28.76 -18.67
N LEU A 41 23.42 -27.91 -18.33
CA LEU A 41 23.71 -27.55 -16.95
C LEU A 41 22.74 -26.46 -16.50
N PHE A 42 21.96 -26.72 -15.45
CA PHE A 42 21.23 -25.68 -14.74
C PHE A 42 22.00 -25.32 -13.47
N GLN A 43 22.28 -24.04 -13.30
CA GLN A 43 22.79 -23.47 -12.05
C GLN A 43 21.59 -23.01 -11.24
N VAL A 44 21.25 -23.73 -10.17
CA VAL A 44 20.21 -23.31 -9.23
C VAL A 44 20.89 -22.80 -7.97
N PRO A 45 20.78 -21.50 -7.66
CA PRO A 45 21.29 -20.99 -6.40
C PRO A 45 20.41 -21.56 -5.27
N PHE A 46 21.01 -21.91 -4.13
CA PHE A 46 20.27 -22.37 -2.94
C PHE A 46 20.84 -21.75 -1.65
N HIS A 47 19.99 -21.66 -0.62
CA HIS A 47 20.41 -21.35 0.74
C HIS A 47 20.45 -22.63 1.57
N PHE A 48 21.58 -22.89 2.23
CA PHE A 48 21.68 -23.93 3.24
C PHE A 48 21.46 -23.33 4.63
N THR A 49 20.66 -23.99 5.46
CA THR A 49 20.42 -23.56 6.84
C THR A 49 20.32 -24.76 7.77
N GLN A 50 20.95 -24.65 8.94
CA GLN A 50 20.84 -25.63 10.01
C GLN A 50 19.80 -25.14 11.02
N TYR A 51 18.75 -25.91 11.24
CA TYR A 51 17.67 -25.57 12.17
C TYR A 51 17.71 -26.46 13.42
N GLU A 52 17.44 -25.85 14.56
CA GLU A 52 17.27 -26.54 15.83
C GLU A 52 15.80 -26.52 16.30
N GLY A 53 15.45 -27.44 17.21
CA GLY A 53 14.16 -27.46 17.90
C GLY A 53 12.94 -27.58 16.99
N GLY A 54 11.89 -26.81 17.31
CA GLY A 54 10.56 -26.94 16.70
C GLY A 54 10.54 -26.73 15.19
N ILE A 55 11.31 -25.77 14.65
CA ILE A 55 11.37 -25.50 13.21
C ILE A 55 11.96 -26.70 12.47
N SER A 56 13.03 -27.31 12.99
CA SER A 56 13.65 -28.51 12.41
C SER A 56 12.62 -29.64 12.26
N SER A 57 11.83 -29.91 13.30
CA SER A 57 10.78 -30.94 13.26
C SER A 57 9.68 -30.65 12.21
N ILE A 58 9.29 -29.38 12.06
CA ILE A 58 8.30 -28.95 11.06
C ILE A 58 8.86 -29.17 9.65
N LEU A 59 10.11 -28.76 9.40
CA LEU A 59 10.75 -28.89 8.09
C LEU A 59 11.01 -30.35 7.72
N THR A 60 11.40 -31.20 8.68
CA THR A 60 11.49 -32.65 8.45
C THR A 60 10.13 -33.25 8.10
N SER A 61 9.05 -32.86 8.82
CA SER A 61 7.69 -33.32 8.49
C SER A 61 7.28 -32.87 7.08
N LYS A 62 7.53 -31.61 6.73
CA LYS A 62 7.23 -31.08 5.38
C LYS A 62 8.03 -31.77 4.28
N ALA A 63 9.32 -32.01 4.49
CA ALA A 63 10.18 -32.72 3.54
C ALA A 63 9.73 -34.18 3.36
N ALA A 64 9.32 -34.85 4.44
CA ALA A 64 8.88 -36.24 4.40
C ALA A 64 7.46 -36.41 3.79
N LYS A 65 6.56 -35.44 4.01
CA LYS A 65 5.16 -35.54 3.61
C LYS A 65 4.84 -34.93 2.26
N SER A 66 5.78 -34.21 1.63
CA SER A 66 5.57 -33.50 0.36
C SER A 66 4.22 -32.78 0.35
N SER A 67 4.08 -31.69 1.12
CA SER A 67 2.77 -31.04 1.27
C SER A 67 2.25 -30.55 -0.09
N TRP A 68 1.11 -31.09 -0.51
CA TRP A 68 0.44 -30.71 -1.75
C TRP A 68 -0.50 -29.51 -1.57
N ALA A 69 -0.62 -28.93 -0.38
CA ALA A 69 -1.58 -27.84 -0.12
C ALA A 69 -1.08 -26.81 0.91
N THR A 70 -1.63 -25.58 0.88
CA THR A 70 -1.52 -24.62 1.99
C THR A 70 -2.61 -24.94 3.03
N GLY A 71 -2.40 -24.49 4.28
CA GLY A 71 -3.39 -24.68 5.34
C GLY A 71 -3.39 -26.08 5.95
N THR A 72 -2.25 -26.76 5.90
CA THR A 72 -2.03 -28.03 6.61
C THR A 72 -1.74 -27.80 8.10
N ASP A 73 -1.81 -28.86 8.91
CA ASP A 73 -1.42 -28.78 10.33
C ASP A 73 0.02 -28.27 10.51
N ASP A 74 0.93 -28.66 9.62
CA ASP A 74 2.32 -28.19 9.66
C ASP A 74 2.41 -26.68 9.32
N ASP A 75 1.54 -26.18 8.44
CA ASP A 75 1.43 -24.73 8.17
C ASP A 75 0.92 -23.98 9.40
N PHE A 76 -0.12 -24.48 10.08
CA PHE A 76 -0.64 -23.81 11.27
C PHE A 76 0.34 -23.85 12.45
N ARG A 77 1.12 -24.95 12.62
CA ARG A 77 2.23 -24.98 13.58
C ARG A 77 3.29 -23.95 13.25
N LEU A 78 3.63 -23.79 11.97
CA LEU A 78 4.57 -22.78 11.52
C LEU A 78 4.04 -21.36 11.77
N ALA A 79 2.79 -21.07 11.43
CA ALA A 79 2.14 -19.79 11.69
C ALA A 79 2.08 -19.45 13.18
N ALA A 80 1.73 -20.43 14.02
CA ALA A 80 1.76 -20.28 15.48
C ALA A 80 3.17 -19.98 16.00
N SER A 81 4.21 -20.60 15.41
CA SER A 81 5.60 -20.34 15.76
C SER A 81 6.03 -18.91 15.42
N TRP A 82 5.61 -18.37 14.27
CA TRP A 82 5.86 -16.97 13.89
C TRP A 82 5.16 -16.00 14.82
N ALA A 83 3.88 -16.24 15.14
CA ALA A 83 3.13 -15.42 16.07
C ALA A 83 3.77 -15.41 17.46
N LYS A 84 4.14 -16.59 17.99
CA LYS A 84 4.81 -16.73 19.29
C LYS A 84 6.15 -16.01 19.32
N ARG A 85 6.99 -16.19 18.29
CA ARG A 85 8.28 -15.51 18.17
C ARG A 85 8.08 -14.00 18.15
N CYS A 86 7.22 -13.51 17.25
CA CYS A 86 6.91 -12.09 17.12
C CYS A 86 6.45 -11.44 18.43
N LEU A 87 5.59 -12.11 19.20
CA LEU A 87 5.12 -11.61 20.48
C LEU A 87 6.15 -11.67 21.61
N ALA A 88 7.14 -12.56 21.51
CA ALA A 88 8.15 -12.75 22.54
C ALA A 88 9.43 -11.93 22.30
N THR A 89 9.80 -11.70 21.04
CA THR A 89 11.14 -11.18 20.70
C THR A 89 11.14 -9.87 19.93
N HIS A 90 10.02 -9.40 19.36
CA HIS A 90 9.99 -8.17 18.56
C HIS A 90 9.47 -7.00 19.41
N PRO A 91 10.32 -6.04 19.82
CA PRO A 91 9.92 -4.93 20.68
C PRO A 91 8.80 -4.09 20.07
N SER A 92 8.90 -3.72 18.79
CA SER A 92 7.89 -2.93 18.08
C SER A 92 6.56 -3.67 17.98
N CYS A 93 6.58 -4.99 17.81
CA CYS A 93 5.34 -5.78 17.77
C CYS A 93 4.71 -5.91 19.15
N SER A 94 5.53 -6.10 20.19
CA SER A 94 5.08 -6.23 21.57
C SER A 94 4.49 -4.92 22.09
N LEU A 95 5.12 -3.79 21.73
CA LEU A 95 4.63 -2.45 22.06
C LEU A 95 3.24 -2.17 21.48
N VAL A 96 2.94 -2.65 20.28
CA VAL A 96 1.67 -2.38 19.60
C VAL A 96 0.59 -3.44 19.86
N THR A 97 0.96 -4.57 20.44
CA THR A 97 -0.02 -5.62 20.77
C THR A 97 -0.73 -5.27 22.06
N ASN A 98 -2.06 -5.18 22.01
CA ASN A 98 -2.88 -5.11 23.22
C ASN A 98 -3.39 -6.51 23.59
N PRO A 99 -2.90 -7.13 24.69
CA PRO A 99 -3.38 -8.45 25.13
C PRO A 99 -4.87 -8.45 25.53
N LEU A 100 -5.39 -7.28 25.94
CA LEU A 100 -6.79 -7.02 26.23
C LEU A 100 -7.36 -6.09 25.16
N ALA A 101 -7.16 -6.46 23.89
CA ALA A 101 -7.75 -5.74 22.78
C ALA A 101 -9.29 -5.72 22.90
N PRO A 102 -9.95 -4.54 22.79
CA PRO A 102 -11.40 -4.49 22.73
C PRO A 102 -11.87 -5.24 21.48
N LEU A 103 -12.87 -6.10 21.64
CA LEU A 103 -13.46 -6.79 20.49
C LEU A 103 -14.24 -5.78 19.63
N PRO A 104 -14.38 -6.06 18.31
CA PRO A 104 -15.30 -5.32 17.46
C PRO A 104 -16.72 -5.34 18.03
N SER A 105 -17.56 -4.37 17.63
CA SER A 105 -18.97 -4.28 18.08
C SER A 105 -19.70 -5.63 17.98
N ARG A 106 -19.42 -6.38 16.91
CA ARG A 106 -19.87 -7.75 16.68
C ARG A 106 -18.73 -8.59 16.14
N VAL A 107 -18.66 -9.84 16.58
CA VAL A 107 -17.61 -10.78 16.18
C VAL A 107 -18.15 -12.20 16.11
N LEU A 108 -17.55 -13.06 15.28
CA LEU A 108 -17.92 -14.47 15.20
C LEU A 108 -17.17 -15.25 16.29
N ASP A 109 -17.92 -15.94 17.14
CA ASP A 109 -17.40 -16.97 18.02
C ASP A 109 -17.33 -18.30 17.26
N VAL A 110 -16.12 -18.67 16.85
CA VAL A 110 -15.87 -19.89 16.07
C VAL A 110 -15.61 -21.12 16.94
N MET A 111 -15.59 -20.97 18.27
CA MET A 111 -15.38 -22.06 19.23
C MET A 111 -16.52 -22.16 20.27
N ALA A 112 -17.71 -21.68 19.93
CA ALA A 112 -18.86 -21.73 20.81
C ALA A 112 -19.23 -23.17 21.17
N LYS A 113 -19.08 -23.56 22.45
CA LYS A 113 -19.44 -24.91 22.95
C LYS A 113 -20.89 -25.29 22.64
N SER A 114 -21.77 -24.31 22.63
CA SER A 114 -23.19 -24.44 22.32
C SER A 114 -23.50 -24.62 20.82
N CYS A 115 -22.51 -24.52 19.93
CA CYS A 115 -22.67 -24.72 18.49
C CYS A 115 -21.42 -25.40 17.89
N PRO A 116 -21.12 -26.67 18.25
CA PRO A 116 -19.87 -27.33 17.86
C PRO A 116 -19.65 -27.44 16.34
N SER A 117 -20.75 -27.61 15.60
CA SER A 117 -20.77 -27.75 14.13
C SER A 117 -20.83 -26.41 13.38
N GLY A 118 -20.90 -25.28 14.09
CA GLY A 118 -21.09 -23.96 13.48
C GLY A 118 -20.35 -22.86 14.22
N LEU A 119 -20.85 -21.65 14.06
CA LEU A 119 -20.34 -20.42 14.67
C LEU A 119 -21.52 -19.53 15.07
N ARG A 120 -21.26 -18.50 15.88
CA ARG A 120 -22.29 -17.55 16.30
C ARG A 120 -21.78 -16.12 16.21
N LEU A 121 -22.62 -15.22 15.72
CA LEU A 121 -22.36 -13.79 15.81
C LEU A 121 -22.67 -13.33 17.24
N VAL A 122 -21.68 -12.82 17.95
CA VAL A 122 -21.85 -12.35 19.33
C VAL A 122 -21.60 -10.85 19.42
N ASP A 123 -22.23 -10.22 20.41
CA ASP A 123 -21.90 -8.85 20.79
C ASP A 123 -20.50 -8.82 21.41
N GLY A 124 -19.63 -7.98 20.85
CA GLY A 124 -18.27 -7.77 21.34
C GLY A 124 -18.13 -6.50 22.17
N ALA A 125 -19.16 -5.65 22.27
CA ALA A 125 -19.11 -4.45 23.08
C ALA A 125 -18.80 -4.79 24.55
N GLY A 126 -17.80 -4.10 25.13
CA GLY A 126 -17.34 -4.34 26.49
C GLY A 126 -16.59 -5.66 26.72
N ARG A 127 -16.29 -6.42 25.65
CA ARG A 127 -15.49 -7.65 25.72
C ARG A 127 -14.07 -7.40 25.22
N PHE A 128 -13.15 -8.21 25.71
CA PHE A 128 -11.74 -8.10 25.42
C PHE A 128 -11.14 -9.47 25.10
N GLY A 129 -10.13 -9.48 24.24
CA GLY A 129 -9.34 -10.67 23.96
C GLY A 129 -8.81 -10.70 22.52
N PRO A 130 -7.99 -11.72 22.19
CA PRO A 130 -7.44 -11.86 20.86
C PRO A 130 -8.53 -12.27 19.86
N TYR A 131 -8.51 -11.63 18.70
CA TYR A 131 -9.34 -11.98 17.55
C TYR A 131 -8.55 -11.84 16.26
N ILE A 132 -9.02 -12.54 15.23
CA ILE A 132 -8.49 -12.46 13.87
C ILE A 132 -9.45 -11.65 13.00
N THR A 133 -8.91 -10.89 12.06
CA THR A 133 -9.65 -10.25 10.98
C THR A 133 -9.41 -10.99 9.66
N LEU A 134 -10.42 -11.04 8.79
CA LEU A 134 -10.28 -11.62 7.45
C LEU A 134 -10.25 -10.53 6.38
N SER A 135 -9.18 -10.48 5.59
CA SER A 135 -9.11 -9.71 4.35
C SER A 135 -9.35 -10.61 3.15
N HIS A 136 -10.39 -10.32 2.37
CA HIS A 136 -10.78 -11.17 1.23
C HIS A 136 -11.51 -10.40 0.13
N CYS A 137 -11.52 -10.96 -1.07
CA CYS A 137 -12.39 -10.49 -2.14
C CYS A 137 -13.79 -11.10 -1.98
N TRP A 138 -14.82 -10.27 -1.99
CA TRP A 138 -16.21 -10.75 -2.07
C TRP A 138 -16.46 -11.43 -3.43
N GLY A 139 -15.95 -10.84 -4.51
CA GLY A 139 -16.08 -11.37 -5.87
C GLY A 139 -17.49 -11.21 -6.45
N LYS A 140 -17.81 -12.01 -7.47
CA LYS A 140 -19.14 -12.06 -8.10
C LYS A 140 -20.08 -13.08 -7.46
N SER A 141 -19.54 -13.95 -6.61
CA SER A 141 -20.31 -15.02 -5.96
C SER A 141 -21.15 -14.46 -4.82
N THR A 142 -22.33 -15.05 -4.62
CA THR A 142 -23.22 -14.69 -3.52
C THR A 142 -22.63 -15.21 -2.21
N ILE A 143 -21.95 -14.33 -1.46
CA ILE A 143 -21.50 -14.65 -0.11
C ILE A 143 -22.63 -14.43 0.89
N ILE A 144 -22.60 -15.23 1.95
CA ILE A 144 -23.49 -15.06 3.09
C ILE A 144 -23.24 -13.69 3.74
N THR A 145 -24.32 -12.95 4.00
CA THR A 145 -24.27 -11.62 4.60
C THR A 145 -25.24 -11.52 5.77
N THR A 146 -24.92 -10.64 6.71
CA THR A 146 -25.83 -10.28 7.79
C THR A 146 -26.72 -9.12 7.36
N LYS A 147 -28.02 -9.30 7.57
CA LYS A 147 -29.09 -8.34 7.27
C LYS A 147 -29.97 -8.13 8.50
N GLN A 148 -30.79 -7.07 8.55
CA GLN A 148 -31.70 -6.93 9.72
C GLN A 148 -32.62 -8.14 9.87
N ALA A 149 -33.05 -8.75 8.76
CA ALA A 149 -33.88 -9.95 8.80
C ALA A 149 -33.14 -11.19 9.33
N THR A 150 -31.82 -11.27 9.17
CA THR A 150 -31.04 -12.49 9.51
C THR A 150 -30.24 -12.36 10.80
N ILE A 151 -30.04 -11.15 11.34
CA ILE A 151 -29.19 -10.89 12.52
C ILE A 151 -29.57 -11.76 13.74
N THR A 152 -30.86 -11.92 14.01
CA THR A 152 -31.35 -12.72 15.15
C THR A 152 -30.95 -14.18 15.02
N GLN A 153 -31.08 -14.74 13.82
CA GLN A 153 -30.62 -16.10 13.51
C GLN A 153 -29.10 -16.20 13.63
N ARG A 154 -28.33 -15.26 13.05
CA ARG A 154 -26.86 -15.26 13.10
C ARG A 154 -26.32 -15.26 14.53
N ARG A 155 -27.04 -14.65 15.48
CA ARG A 155 -26.72 -14.68 16.91
C ARG A 155 -26.90 -16.06 17.56
N GLN A 156 -27.81 -16.86 17.03
CA GLN A 156 -28.07 -18.21 17.51
C GLN A 156 -27.16 -19.25 16.84
N TYR A 157 -27.02 -19.17 15.52
CA TYR A 157 -26.15 -20.07 14.75
C TYR A 157 -25.85 -19.53 13.35
N VAL A 158 -24.70 -19.94 12.84
CA VAL A 158 -24.27 -19.86 11.45
C VAL A 158 -23.64 -21.22 11.14
N LEU A 159 -24.20 -21.96 10.18
CA LEU A 159 -23.69 -23.29 9.86
C LEU A 159 -22.41 -23.15 9.03
N LEU A 160 -21.45 -24.04 9.28
CA LEU A 160 -20.18 -24.03 8.55
C LEU A 160 -20.40 -24.32 7.05
N GLU A 161 -21.45 -25.08 6.70
CA GLU A 161 -21.82 -25.41 5.32
C GLU A 161 -22.40 -24.23 4.53
N ASP A 162 -23.00 -23.24 5.21
CA ASP A 162 -23.51 -22.02 4.57
C ASP A 162 -22.40 -21.03 4.19
N LEU A 163 -21.19 -21.27 4.70
CA LEU A 163 -20.04 -20.40 4.46
C LEU A 163 -19.38 -20.72 3.11
N SER A 164 -18.96 -19.67 2.40
CA SER A 164 -18.12 -19.83 1.22
C SER A 164 -16.78 -20.49 1.58
N GLN A 165 -16.07 -21.04 0.60
CA GLN A 165 -14.78 -21.70 0.84
C GLN A 165 -13.80 -20.81 1.63
N THR A 166 -13.66 -19.53 1.26
CA THR A 166 -12.78 -18.59 1.95
C THR A 166 -13.16 -18.40 3.42
N PHE A 167 -14.45 -18.35 3.74
CA PHE A 167 -14.91 -18.22 5.12
C PHE A 167 -14.71 -19.50 5.93
N ARG A 168 -14.94 -20.66 5.32
CA ARG A 168 -14.64 -21.96 5.94
C ARG A 168 -13.16 -22.08 6.27
N ASP A 169 -12.29 -21.76 5.32
CA ASP A 169 -10.84 -21.82 5.51
C ASP A 169 -10.37 -20.83 6.59
N ALA A 170 -10.97 -19.63 6.67
CA ALA A 170 -10.67 -18.66 7.73
C ALA A 170 -11.09 -19.16 9.12
N VAL A 171 -12.24 -19.84 9.21
CA VAL A 171 -12.72 -20.48 10.45
C VAL A 171 -11.78 -21.62 10.85
N ILE A 172 -11.39 -22.49 9.90
CA ILE A 172 -10.44 -23.58 10.13
C ILE A 172 -9.10 -23.02 10.63
N SER A 173 -8.58 -21.99 9.95
CA SER A 173 -7.32 -21.34 10.32
C SER A 173 -7.38 -20.75 11.73
N SER A 174 -8.47 -20.05 12.05
CA SER A 174 -8.67 -19.46 13.38
C SER A 174 -8.72 -20.53 14.47
N ARG A 175 -9.44 -21.64 14.20
CA ARG A 175 -9.51 -22.79 15.11
C ARG A 175 -8.16 -23.46 15.33
N ALA A 176 -7.42 -23.72 14.25
CA ALA A 176 -6.10 -24.35 14.30
C ALA A 176 -5.06 -23.50 15.04
N LEU A 177 -5.19 -22.17 14.96
CA LEU A 177 -4.34 -21.21 15.69
C LEU A 177 -4.79 -21.00 17.15
N GLY A 178 -5.89 -21.63 17.59
CA GLY A 178 -6.38 -21.48 18.96
C GLY A 178 -7.10 -20.15 19.23
N ILE A 179 -7.53 -19.42 18.20
CA ILE A 179 -8.17 -18.11 18.35
C ILE A 179 -9.69 -18.23 18.19
N ARG A 180 -10.40 -17.85 19.26
CA ARG A 180 -11.86 -18.03 19.37
C ARG A 180 -12.67 -17.08 18.50
N TYR A 181 -12.17 -15.86 18.29
CA TYR A 181 -12.94 -14.77 17.69
C TYR A 181 -12.41 -14.42 16.30
N LEU A 182 -13.33 -14.34 15.34
CA LEU A 182 -13.05 -14.00 13.95
C LEU A 182 -13.98 -12.86 13.50
N TRP A 183 -13.43 -11.83 12.87
CA TRP A 183 -14.18 -10.73 12.29
C TRP A 183 -14.15 -10.79 10.77
N ILE A 184 -15.34 -10.76 10.17
CA ILE A 184 -15.56 -10.74 8.72
C ILE A 184 -16.61 -9.67 8.45
N ASP A 185 -16.26 -8.65 7.66
CA ASP A 185 -17.10 -7.49 7.34
C ASP A 185 -18.55 -7.86 6.94
N SER A 186 -18.72 -8.77 5.99
CA SER A 186 -20.01 -9.23 5.46
C SER A 186 -20.93 -9.86 6.51
N LEU A 187 -20.37 -10.43 7.57
CA LEU A 187 -21.12 -11.10 8.65
C LEU A 187 -21.21 -10.27 9.93
N CYS A 188 -20.24 -9.39 10.20
CA CYS A 188 -20.20 -8.57 11.40
C CYS A 188 -20.87 -7.20 11.23
N ILE A 189 -21.15 -6.77 9.99
CA ILE A 189 -21.84 -5.53 9.65
C ILE A 189 -23.20 -5.87 9.02
N ILE A 190 -24.24 -5.10 9.37
CA ILE A 190 -25.58 -5.25 8.81
C ILE A 190 -25.61 -4.55 7.44
N GLN A 191 -25.56 -5.35 6.36
CA GLN A 191 -25.27 -4.86 5.00
C GLN A 191 -26.37 -4.01 4.37
N ASP A 192 -27.61 -4.15 4.83
CA ASP A 192 -28.78 -3.39 4.42
C ASP A 192 -29.16 -2.29 5.43
N SER A 193 -28.25 -1.92 6.33
CA SER A 193 -28.40 -0.75 7.21
C SER A 193 -27.33 0.29 6.88
N LYS A 194 -27.76 1.46 6.39
CA LYS A 194 -26.84 2.58 6.16
C LYS A 194 -26.22 3.08 7.48
N ASP A 195 -27.03 3.21 8.53
CA ASP A 195 -26.57 3.71 9.83
C ASP A 195 -25.56 2.76 10.49
N ASP A 196 -25.82 1.45 10.43
CA ASP A 196 -24.88 0.44 10.92
C ASP A 196 -23.60 0.44 10.10
N TRP A 197 -23.71 0.47 8.77
CA TRP A 197 -22.54 0.54 7.89
C TRP A 197 -21.68 1.76 8.20
N GLU A 198 -22.27 2.95 8.34
CA GLU A 198 -21.53 4.17 8.69
C GLU A 198 -20.89 4.08 10.08
N PHE A 199 -21.57 3.46 11.04
CA PHE A 199 -21.07 3.24 12.40
C PHE A 199 -19.86 2.29 12.40
N GLU A 200 -19.91 1.22 11.62
CA GLU A 200 -18.86 0.21 11.51
C GLU A 200 -17.68 0.66 10.65
N ALA A 201 -17.94 1.32 9.52
CA ALA A 201 -16.92 1.85 8.61
C ALA A 201 -15.97 2.84 9.33
N LYS A 202 -16.51 3.69 10.20
CA LYS A 202 -15.72 4.61 11.04
C LYS A 202 -14.79 3.88 12.02
N ARG A 203 -15.11 2.64 12.41
CA ARG A 203 -14.37 1.82 13.38
C ARG A 203 -13.51 0.74 12.76
N MET A 204 -13.65 0.47 11.45
CA MET A 204 -12.81 -0.51 10.75
C MET A 204 -11.33 -0.33 11.04
N CYS A 205 -10.88 0.92 11.19
CA CYS A 205 -9.51 1.20 11.60
C CYS A 205 -9.13 0.45 12.88
N GLN A 206 -9.92 0.65 13.93
CA GLN A 206 -9.71 0.02 15.23
C GLN A 206 -9.80 -1.50 15.13
N TYR A 207 -10.64 -2.06 14.25
CA TYR A 207 -10.78 -3.51 14.12
C TYR A 207 -9.54 -4.17 13.53
N TYR A 208 -8.93 -3.59 12.49
CA TYR A 208 -7.69 -4.15 11.94
C TYR A 208 -6.48 -3.86 12.83
N THR A 209 -6.41 -2.68 13.46
CA THR A 209 -5.27 -2.34 14.31
C THR A 209 -5.27 -3.08 15.66
N ASN A 210 -6.44 -3.41 16.24
CA ASN A 210 -6.53 -4.20 17.48
C ASN A 210 -6.49 -5.71 17.27
N SER A 211 -6.57 -6.21 16.02
CA SER A 211 -6.57 -7.65 15.79
C SER A 211 -5.21 -8.25 16.15
N LEU A 212 -5.22 -9.52 16.58
CA LEU A 212 -3.97 -10.26 16.81
C LEU A 212 -3.18 -10.35 15.49
N MET A 213 -3.90 -10.68 14.41
CA MET A 213 -3.42 -10.74 13.04
C MET A 213 -4.60 -10.70 12.06
N THR A 214 -4.30 -10.34 10.82
CA THR A 214 -5.22 -10.46 9.69
C THR A 214 -4.83 -11.63 8.79
N ILE A 215 -5.78 -12.54 8.55
CA ILE A 215 -5.66 -13.57 7.53
C ILE A 215 -6.05 -12.96 6.19
N SER A 216 -5.20 -13.11 5.17
CA SER A 216 -5.45 -12.54 3.83
C SER A 216 -5.43 -13.62 2.75
N GLY A 217 -6.56 -13.81 2.07
CA GLY A 217 -6.66 -14.68 0.90
C GLY A 217 -6.29 -13.94 -0.37
N VAL A 218 -4.99 -13.76 -0.64
CA VAL A 218 -4.51 -12.79 -1.65
C VAL A 218 -4.87 -13.16 -3.08
N SER A 219 -4.88 -14.45 -3.38
CA SER A 219 -5.02 -14.99 -4.73
C SER A 219 -6.47 -15.20 -5.16
N SER A 220 -7.41 -15.24 -4.21
CA SER A 220 -8.82 -15.44 -4.53
C SER A 220 -9.47 -14.14 -4.98
N SER A 221 -10.19 -14.21 -6.10
CA SER A 221 -11.00 -13.09 -6.61
C SER A 221 -12.42 -13.05 -6.02
N GLY A 222 -12.80 -14.02 -5.19
CA GLY A 222 -14.13 -14.12 -4.57
C GLY A 222 -14.21 -15.10 -3.40
N GLY A 223 -15.40 -15.30 -2.83
CA GLY A 223 -15.59 -16.21 -1.69
C GLY A 223 -15.36 -17.70 -1.97
N GLU A 224 -15.38 -18.13 -3.24
CA GLU A 224 -15.26 -19.54 -3.65
C GLU A 224 -13.82 -20.04 -3.80
N GLY A 225 -12.86 -19.15 -4.00
CA GLY A 225 -11.48 -19.56 -4.28
C GLY A 225 -10.73 -20.10 -3.06
N GLY A 226 -11.27 -19.91 -1.85
CA GLY A 226 -10.64 -20.38 -0.62
C GLY A 226 -9.41 -19.58 -0.20
N LEU A 227 -8.80 -20.01 0.90
CA LEU A 227 -7.44 -19.64 1.30
C LEU A 227 -6.45 -20.75 0.94
N PHE A 228 -6.91 -22.01 0.95
CA PHE A 228 -6.04 -23.16 0.77
C PHE A 228 -5.94 -23.53 -0.70
N ALA A 229 -4.72 -23.73 -1.17
CA ALA A 229 -4.40 -23.98 -2.57
C ALA A 229 -3.58 -25.27 -2.70
N THR A 230 -4.00 -26.13 -3.61
CA THR A 230 -3.20 -27.29 -4.03
C THR A 230 -2.02 -26.81 -4.87
N ARG A 231 -0.81 -27.27 -4.55
CA ARG A 231 0.44 -26.88 -5.21
C ARG A 231 1.38 -28.06 -5.37
N HIS A 232 2.37 -27.89 -6.25
CA HIS A 232 3.47 -28.85 -6.35
C HIS A 232 4.42 -28.68 -5.15
N PRO A 233 4.73 -29.77 -4.39
CA PRO A 233 5.56 -29.67 -3.19
C PRO A 233 6.93 -29.06 -3.44
N GLY A 234 7.52 -29.30 -4.62
CA GLY A 234 8.83 -28.77 -5.01
C GLY A 234 8.92 -27.23 -5.11
N LEU A 235 7.81 -26.49 -5.01
CA LEU A 235 7.82 -25.03 -4.97
C LEU A 235 8.26 -24.47 -3.61
N THR A 236 8.02 -25.21 -2.53
CA THR A 236 8.21 -24.72 -1.14
C THR A 236 8.86 -25.73 -0.21
N SER A 237 8.95 -27.00 -0.61
CA SER A 237 9.48 -28.04 0.27
C SER A 237 10.99 -27.86 0.43
N PRO A 238 11.49 -27.75 1.67
CA PRO A 238 12.92 -27.76 1.91
C PRO A 238 13.48 -29.13 1.53
N ILE A 239 14.71 -29.15 1.01
CA ILE A 239 15.41 -30.40 0.64
C ILE A 239 16.39 -30.74 1.77
N PRO A 240 16.16 -31.81 2.55
CA PRO A 240 17.14 -32.27 3.53
C PRO A 240 18.45 -32.56 2.81
N THR A 241 19.52 -31.88 3.22
CA THR A 241 20.81 -31.94 2.54
C THR A 241 21.91 -32.11 3.57
N GLU A 242 22.89 -32.95 3.26
CA GLU A 242 24.16 -33.02 4.00
C GLU A 242 25.22 -32.33 3.13
N ILE A 243 25.80 -31.24 3.65
CA ILE A 243 26.88 -30.51 2.98
C ILE A 243 28.19 -30.85 3.70
N THR A 244 29.21 -31.18 2.93
CA THR A 244 30.58 -31.34 3.45
C THR A 244 31.35 -30.05 3.19
N PHE A 245 31.74 -29.36 4.27
CA PHE A 245 32.56 -28.17 4.20
C PHE A 245 34.05 -28.55 4.27
N PRO A 246 34.94 -27.89 3.51
CA PRO A 246 36.37 -28.23 3.50
C PRO A 246 37.04 -28.17 4.87
N GLU A 247 36.60 -27.25 5.75
CA GLU A 247 37.22 -26.98 7.05
C GLU A 247 36.38 -27.47 8.25
N ASP A 248 35.04 -27.50 8.13
CA ASP A 248 34.12 -27.79 9.26
C ASP A 248 33.54 -29.23 9.26
N GLY A 249 33.95 -30.07 8.32
CA GLY A 249 33.43 -31.43 8.19
C GLY A 249 32.00 -31.49 7.64
N LYS A 250 31.22 -32.50 8.05
CA LYS A 250 29.86 -32.73 7.55
C LYS A 250 28.82 -31.98 8.39
N MET A 251 27.98 -31.19 7.75
CA MET A 251 26.80 -30.58 8.38
C MET A 251 25.51 -31.06 7.72
N LYS A 252 24.54 -31.44 8.56
CA LYS A 252 23.18 -31.76 8.14
C LYS A 252 22.29 -30.54 8.33
N GLY A 253 21.50 -30.23 7.30
CA GLY A 253 20.57 -29.11 7.32
C GLY A 253 19.61 -29.22 6.16
N PHE A 254 19.10 -28.08 5.72
CA PHE A 254 18.11 -27.99 4.67
C PHE A 254 18.57 -27.02 3.59
N ALA A 255 18.39 -27.42 2.33
CA ALA A 255 18.59 -26.56 1.18
C ALA A 255 17.23 -26.01 0.71
N HIS A 256 17.20 -24.70 0.48
CA HIS A 256 16.03 -23.94 0.06
C HIS A 256 16.30 -23.35 -1.32
N ALA A 257 15.31 -23.41 -2.22
CA ALA A 257 15.42 -22.77 -3.52
C ALA A 257 15.52 -21.24 -3.35
N LEU A 258 16.56 -20.62 -3.91
CA LEU A 258 16.71 -19.16 -3.86
C LEU A 258 15.63 -18.52 -4.72
N TYR A 259 14.70 -17.83 -4.06
CA TYR A 259 13.74 -16.92 -4.67
C TYR A 259 12.71 -17.54 -5.64
N PHE A 260 11.72 -18.24 -5.09
CA PHE A 260 10.37 -18.13 -5.67
C PHE A 260 9.68 -16.90 -5.05
N PRO A 261 9.64 -15.73 -5.72
CA PRO A 261 8.93 -14.59 -5.20
C PRO A 261 7.45 -14.97 -5.05
N ASP A 262 6.96 -14.95 -3.82
CA ASP A 262 5.54 -15.17 -3.55
C ASP A 262 4.75 -14.03 -4.19
N PRO A 263 3.86 -14.29 -5.17
CA PRO A 263 3.05 -13.25 -5.79
C PRO A 263 2.21 -12.47 -4.76
N ALA A 264 1.92 -13.07 -3.59
CA ALA A 264 1.29 -12.37 -2.48
C ALA A 264 1.99 -11.10 -2.02
N ARG A 265 3.28 -10.97 -2.29
CA ARG A 265 4.08 -9.81 -1.90
C ARG A 265 4.09 -8.71 -2.95
N ASP A 266 3.61 -8.98 -4.16
CA ASP A 266 3.60 -7.99 -5.22
C ASP A 266 2.37 -7.08 -5.09
N ILE A 267 2.57 -5.92 -4.48
CA ILE A 267 1.50 -4.95 -4.20
C ILE A 267 1.35 -3.91 -5.33
N TRP A 268 2.24 -3.93 -6.32
CA TRP A 268 2.30 -2.98 -7.43
C TRP A 268 2.24 -3.69 -8.79
N GLY A 269 1.98 -2.91 -9.85
CA GLY A 269 1.97 -3.41 -11.23
C GLY A 269 0.76 -4.26 -11.59
N ASP A 270 0.76 -4.75 -12.84
CA ASP A 270 -0.36 -5.48 -13.44
C ASP A 270 -0.48 -6.93 -12.94
N HIS A 271 0.55 -7.43 -12.26
CA HIS A 271 0.62 -8.79 -11.75
C HIS A 271 0.22 -8.92 -10.27
N LYS A 272 -0.19 -7.81 -9.61
CA LYS A 272 -0.60 -7.86 -8.21
C LYS A 272 -1.82 -8.79 -8.02
N PRO A 273 -1.83 -9.62 -6.97
CA PRO A 273 -2.95 -10.49 -6.65
C PRO A 273 -4.30 -9.77 -6.56
N PRO A 274 -5.42 -10.47 -6.84
CA PRO A 274 -6.77 -9.90 -6.83
C PRO A 274 -7.10 -9.08 -5.59
N LEU A 275 -6.70 -9.54 -4.40
CA LEU A 275 -6.98 -8.84 -3.15
C LEU A 275 -6.36 -7.43 -3.11
N TRP A 276 -5.11 -7.27 -3.58
CA TRP A 276 -4.40 -5.99 -3.63
C TRP A 276 -4.92 -5.03 -4.71
N THR A 277 -5.87 -5.48 -5.53
CA THR A 277 -6.57 -4.59 -6.46
C THR A 277 -7.72 -3.83 -5.79
N ARG A 278 -8.12 -4.15 -4.56
CA ARG A 278 -9.27 -3.52 -3.88
C ARG A 278 -8.82 -2.34 -3.02
N ALA A 279 -9.55 -1.22 -3.13
CA ALA A 279 -9.17 0.02 -2.46
C ALA A 279 -9.29 -0.07 -0.92
N TRP A 280 -10.35 -0.69 -0.40
CA TRP A 280 -10.54 -0.94 1.04
C TRP A 280 -9.43 -1.78 1.67
N VAL A 281 -8.84 -2.70 0.89
CA VAL A 281 -7.78 -3.62 1.36
C VAL A 281 -6.49 -2.89 1.72
N VAL A 282 -6.23 -1.71 1.16
CA VAL A 282 -5.06 -0.90 1.54
C VAL A 282 -5.09 -0.60 3.03
N GLN A 283 -6.24 -0.18 3.56
CA GLN A 283 -6.42 0.05 4.98
C GLN A 283 -6.25 -1.25 5.78
N GLU A 284 -6.87 -2.33 5.33
CA GLU A 284 -6.76 -3.64 6.00
C GLU A 284 -5.30 -4.09 6.15
N ARG A 285 -4.50 -3.91 5.10
CA ARG A 285 -3.08 -4.30 5.09
C ARG A 285 -2.20 -3.38 5.91
N VAL A 286 -2.37 -2.06 5.76
CA VAL A 286 -1.53 -1.05 6.43
C VAL A 286 -1.75 -1.06 7.94
N LEU A 287 -3.00 -1.25 8.38
CA LEU A 287 -3.37 -1.15 9.79
C LEU A 287 -3.11 -2.44 10.59
N SER A 288 -3.02 -3.59 9.94
CA SER A 288 -2.85 -4.87 10.63
C SER A 288 -1.47 -4.96 11.29
N PRO A 289 -1.38 -5.28 12.60
CA PRO A 289 -0.10 -5.49 13.27
C PRO A 289 0.69 -6.66 12.65
N ARG A 290 -0.03 -7.67 12.16
CA ARG A 290 0.49 -8.91 11.57
C ARG A 290 -0.42 -9.36 10.43
N LEU A 291 0.19 -9.89 9.38
CA LEU A 291 -0.48 -10.45 8.21
C LEU A 291 -0.07 -11.92 8.06
N LEU A 292 -1.06 -12.79 7.99
CA LEU A 292 -0.89 -14.17 7.55
C LEU A 292 -1.49 -14.29 6.15
N LEU A 293 -0.62 -14.36 5.14
CA LEU A 293 -0.98 -14.33 3.73
C LEU A 293 -1.08 -15.76 3.20
N PHE A 294 -2.18 -16.07 2.53
CA PHE A 294 -2.36 -17.31 1.79
C PHE A 294 -2.40 -17.03 0.29
N SER A 295 -1.43 -17.59 -0.44
CA SER A 295 -1.32 -17.49 -1.89
C SER A 295 -1.42 -18.86 -2.55
N LEU A 296 -1.47 -18.89 -3.89
CA LEU A 296 -1.40 -20.14 -4.66
C LEU A 296 -0.05 -20.87 -4.48
N THR A 297 0.99 -20.17 -4.01
CA THR A 297 2.34 -20.73 -3.93
C THR A 297 2.73 -21.12 -2.51
N GLN A 298 2.38 -20.35 -1.50
CA GLN A 298 2.77 -20.61 -0.11
C GLN A 298 1.95 -19.78 0.88
N MET A 299 2.06 -20.15 2.16
CA MET A 299 1.71 -19.32 3.30
C MET A 299 2.89 -18.42 3.68
N SER A 300 2.62 -17.14 3.89
CA SER A 300 3.60 -16.12 4.21
C SER A 300 3.18 -15.32 5.45
N TRP A 301 4.17 -14.79 6.16
CA TRP A 301 3.99 -13.96 7.35
C TRP A 301 4.65 -12.61 7.18
N GLN A 302 4.01 -11.57 7.71
CA GLN A 302 4.59 -10.24 7.84
C GLN A 302 4.13 -9.62 9.15
N CYS A 303 5.07 -9.15 9.96
CA CYS A 303 4.80 -8.32 11.13
C CYS A 303 5.54 -6.97 10.99
N GLN A 304 5.69 -6.22 12.09
CA GLN A 304 6.35 -4.91 12.06
C GLN A 304 7.88 -5.00 11.88
N GLU A 305 8.48 -6.14 12.21
CA GLU A 305 9.95 -6.30 12.23
C GLU A 305 10.47 -7.43 11.35
N GLU A 306 9.62 -8.38 10.95
CA GLU A 306 10.04 -9.59 10.25
C GLU A 306 9.04 -9.97 9.15
N ILE A 307 9.57 -10.50 8.06
CA ILE A 307 8.83 -11.27 7.06
C ILE A 307 9.31 -12.71 7.06
N ALA A 308 8.39 -13.66 6.94
CA ALA A 308 8.70 -15.08 6.83
C ALA A 308 7.79 -15.74 5.80
N SER A 309 8.14 -16.95 5.38
CA SER A 309 7.27 -17.77 4.53
C SER A 309 7.62 -19.24 4.69
N GLU A 310 6.84 -20.13 4.09
CA GLU A 310 7.15 -21.56 4.12
C GLU A 310 8.55 -21.91 3.60
N ASN A 311 9.04 -21.16 2.61
CA ASN A 311 10.38 -21.36 2.05
C ASN A 311 11.49 -20.70 2.90
N ILE A 312 11.16 -19.74 3.78
CA ILE A 312 12.09 -19.04 4.70
C ILE A 312 11.44 -18.99 6.10
N PRO A 313 11.36 -20.13 6.81
CA PRO A 313 10.61 -20.27 8.06
C PRO A 313 11.25 -19.55 9.27
N GLU A 314 12.56 -19.32 9.25
CA GLU A 314 13.30 -18.49 10.20
C GLU A 314 12.95 -17.01 10.06
N GLY A 315 12.34 -16.62 8.95
CA GLY A 315 12.06 -15.23 8.65
C GLY A 315 13.34 -14.40 8.46
N ARG A 316 13.14 -13.16 8.08
CA ARG A 316 14.20 -12.17 7.91
C ARG A 316 13.66 -10.80 8.29
N PRO A 317 14.53 -9.85 8.69
CA PRO A 317 14.10 -8.50 9.01
C PRO A 317 13.22 -7.91 7.90
N LEU A 318 12.14 -7.23 8.30
CA LEU A 318 11.28 -6.49 7.39
C LEU A 318 12.07 -5.31 6.82
N GLU A 319 12.44 -5.43 5.54
CA GLU A 319 12.94 -4.33 4.75
C GLU A 319 11.81 -3.30 4.56
N SER A 320 11.89 -2.19 5.29
CA SER A 320 10.89 -1.12 5.27
C SER A 320 11.59 0.23 5.24
N SER A 321 11.02 1.16 4.46
CA SER A 321 11.51 2.55 4.41
C SER A 321 11.33 3.22 5.78
N ARG A 322 12.02 4.35 6.02
CA ARG A 322 11.85 5.10 7.27
C ARG A 322 10.43 5.67 7.35
N GLU A 323 9.88 6.06 6.21
CA GLU A 323 8.54 6.58 6.05
C GLU A 323 7.50 5.52 6.42
N ASP A 324 7.64 4.27 5.92
CA ASP A 324 6.73 3.18 6.30
C ASP A 324 6.75 2.90 7.80
N LYS A 325 7.94 2.93 8.41
CA LYS A 325 8.10 2.75 9.86
C LYS A 325 7.40 3.88 10.62
N ASP A 326 7.65 5.13 10.25
CA ASP A 326 7.06 6.31 10.88
C ASP A 326 5.53 6.36 10.73
N MET A 327 5.01 5.97 9.57
CA MET A 327 3.58 5.87 9.29
C MET A 327 2.91 4.83 10.20
N ARG A 328 3.46 3.62 10.25
CA ARG A 328 2.96 2.56 11.13
C ARG A 328 3.03 2.97 12.58
N TRP A 329 4.14 3.58 12.99
CA TRP A 329 4.32 4.06 14.35
C TRP A 329 3.26 5.11 14.73
N SER A 330 2.94 6.02 13.81
CA SER A 330 1.89 7.04 14.00
C SER A 330 0.50 6.43 14.14
N ILE A 331 0.18 5.44 13.31
CA ILE A 331 -1.08 4.69 13.37
C ILE A 331 -1.26 4.00 14.72
N MET A 332 -0.23 3.32 15.19
CA MET A 332 -0.28 2.56 16.44
C MET A 332 -0.30 3.49 17.67
N GLY A 333 0.46 4.58 17.63
CA GLY A 333 0.47 5.58 18.70
C GLY A 333 -0.88 6.27 18.90
N TRP A 334 -1.56 6.64 17.82
CA TRP A 334 -2.92 7.21 17.87
C TRP A 334 -3.91 6.29 18.58
N GLN A 335 -3.91 5.02 18.23
CA GLN A 335 -4.81 4.03 18.82
C GLN A 335 -4.56 3.83 20.32
N ARG A 336 -3.29 3.80 20.72
CA ARG A 336 -2.93 3.64 22.14
C ARG A 336 -3.31 4.86 22.96
N ALA A 337 -3.16 6.06 22.40
CA ALA A 337 -3.60 7.30 23.03
C ALA A 337 -5.12 7.30 23.29
N GLN A 338 -5.93 6.64 22.45
CA GLN A 338 -7.36 6.46 22.72
C GLN A 338 -7.66 5.45 23.85
N SER A 339 -6.73 4.53 24.12
CA SER A 339 -6.96 3.42 25.07
C SER A 339 -6.32 3.66 26.45
N THR A 340 -5.21 4.41 26.52
CA THR A 340 -4.42 4.63 27.74
C THR A 340 -3.62 5.95 27.64
N SER A 341 -3.73 6.81 28.64
CA SER A 341 -3.11 8.16 28.67
C SER A 341 -1.59 8.17 28.90
N GLN A 342 -0.98 7.08 29.39
CA GLN A 342 0.40 7.08 29.89
C GLN A 342 1.48 6.62 28.90
N ILE A 343 1.12 6.08 27.73
CA ILE A 343 2.10 5.41 26.83
C ILE A 343 2.41 6.24 25.57
N GLY A 344 1.77 7.41 25.43
CA GLY A 344 2.06 8.34 24.33
C GLY A 344 3.48 8.90 24.36
N GLU A 345 4.06 9.13 25.55
CA GLU A 345 5.39 9.74 25.67
C GLU A 345 6.52 8.81 25.22
N ASP A 346 6.47 7.51 25.54
CA ASP A 346 7.49 6.53 25.12
C ASP A 346 7.51 6.33 23.60
N LEU A 347 6.33 6.32 22.97
CA LEU A 347 6.17 6.16 21.52
C LEU A 347 6.63 7.44 20.78
N TYR A 348 6.42 8.65 21.31
CA TYR A 348 6.77 9.90 20.61
C TYR A 348 8.00 10.63 21.18
N SER A 349 8.88 9.92 21.88
CA SER A 349 10.08 10.46 22.55
C SER A 349 11.07 11.19 21.63
N SER A 350 10.89 11.14 20.30
CA SER A 350 11.54 12.01 19.33
C SER A 350 10.54 12.49 18.27
N PRO A 351 10.52 13.79 17.89
CA PRO A 351 9.67 14.28 16.82
C PRO A 351 9.95 13.54 15.51
N VAL A 352 8.99 12.74 15.04
CA VAL A 352 9.00 12.25 13.66
C VAL A 352 9.01 13.47 12.74
N ALA A 353 9.92 13.51 11.77
CA ALA A 353 9.94 14.62 10.82
C ALA A 353 8.62 14.61 10.03
N SER A 354 7.77 15.64 10.21
CA SER A 354 6.44 15.72 9.57
C SER A 354 6.50 15.47 8.06
N HIS A 355 7.60 15.87 7.42
CA HIS A 355 7.86 15.60 6.00
C HIS A 355 7.75 14.11 5.64
N ARG A 356 8.28 13.20 6.46
CA ARG A 356 8.23 11.74 6.19
C ARG A 356 6.82 11.18 6.33
N LEU A 357 6.02 11.71 7.25
CA LEU A 357 4.60 11.35 7.38
C LEU A 357 3.77 11.87 6.20
N TYR A 358 4.01 13.10 5.74
CA TYR A 358 3.37 13.59 4.52
C TYR A 358 3.77 12.75 3.31
N HIS A 359 5.05 12.40 3.17
CA HIS A 359 5.52 11.52 2.10
C HIS A 359 4.84 10.14 2.16
N GLY A 360 4.82 9.51 3.33
CA GLY A 360 4.16 8.21 3.54
C GLY A 360 2.66 8.27 3.22
N TRP A 361 1.97 9.36 3.58
CA TRP A 361 0.57 9.58 3.16
C TRP A 361 0.42 9.59 1.64
N TYR A 362 1.27 10.33 0.92
CA TYR A 362 1.20 10.40 -0.54
C TYR A 362 1.51 9.06 -1.22
N GLU A 363 2.40 8.23 -0.65
CA GLU A 363 2.64 6.88 -1.14
C GLU A 363 1.45 5.94 -0.92
N ILE A 364 0.76 6.07 0.23
CA ILE A 364 -0.50 5.34 0.47
C ILE A 364 -1.58 5.78 -0.51
N VAL A 365 -1.74 7.09 -0.73
CA VAL A 365 -2.72 7.61 -1.71
C VAL A 365 -2.38 7.12 -3.12
N ARG A 366 -1.10 7.10 -3.49
CA ARG A 366 -0.66 6.53 -4.76
C ARG A 366 -1.10 5.07 -4.87
N GLU A 367 -0.86 4.27 -3.84
CA GLU A 367 -1.25 2.86 -3.84
C GLU A 367 -2.76 2.67 -3.92
N TYR A 368 -3.48 3.42 -3.09
CA TYR A 368 -4.92 3.42 -2.99
C TYR A 368 -5.61 3.79 -4.31
N THR A 369 -5.11 4.81 -5.01
CA THR A 369 -5.66 5.25 -6.30
C THR A 369 -5.31 4.29 -7.45
N HIS A 370 -4.31 3.42 -7.28
CA HIS A 370 -4.05 2.27 -8.16
C HIS A 370 -4.97 1.06 -7.88
N CYS A 371 -5.87 1.17 -6.92
CA CYS A 371 -6.86 0.15 -6.61
C CYS A 371 -8.23 0.50 -7.23
N LYS A 372 -9.07 -0.52 -7.34
CA LYS A 372 -10.45 -0.46 -7.81
C LYS A 372 -11.35 -0.18 -6.62
N LEU A 373 -12.21 0.82 -6.78
CA LEU A 373 -13.25 1.18 -5.83
C LEU A 373 -14.61 0.92 -6.48
N THR A 374 -15.42 0.05 -5.86
CA THR A 374 -16.75 -0.30 -6.39
C THR A 374 -17.72 0.87 -6.30
N MET A 375 -17.69 1.60 -5.18
CA MET A 375 -18.54 2.77 -4.93
C MET A 375 -17.68 4.05 -4.94
N PRO A 376 -17.80 4.93 -5.95
CA PRO A 376 -16.97 6.13 -6.05
C PRO A 376 -17.04 7.07 -4.84
N SER A 377 -18.14 7.03 -4.07
CA SER A 377 -18.38 7.78 -2.81
C SER A 377 -17.52 7.32 -1.63
N ASP A 378 -16.92 6.13 -1.71
CA ASP A 378 -16.10 5.56 -0.64
C ASP A 378 -14.66 6.09 -0.65
N ILE A 379 -14.35 7.05 -1.54
CA ILE A 379 -12.98 7.49 -1.85
C ILE A 379 -12.19 7.93 -0.61
N PHE A 380 -12.85 8.59 0.34
CA PHE A 380 -12.22 8.98 1.61
C PHE A 380 -12.53 8.01 2.75
N HIS A 381 -13.68 7.32 2.71
CA HIS A 381 -14.06 6.33 3.72
C HIS A 381 -13.04 5.19 3.80
N ALA A 382 -12.55 4.71 2.66
CA ALA A 382 -11.64 3.58 2.57
C ALA A 382 -10.22 3.85 3.09
N VAL A 383 -9.88 5.10 3.41
CA VAL A 383 -8.57 5.50 4.00
C VAL A 383 -8.75 6.33 5.27
N ALA A 384 -9.98 6.47 5.76
CA ALA A 384 -10.29 7.34 6.90
C ALA A 384 -9.55 6.93 8.17
N GLY A 385 -9.32 5.62 8.37
CA GLY A 385 -8.57 5.12 9.52
C GLY A 385 -7.13 5.63 9.56
N ILE A 386 -6.43 5.51 8.43
CA ILE A 386 -5.04 5.97 8.26
C ILE A 386 -4.99 7.49 8.42
N MET A 387 -5.97 8.21 7.85
CA MET A 387 -6.07 9.66 7.99
C MET A 387 -6.20 10.09 9.46
N GLN A 388 -7.08 9.48 10.26
CA GLN A 388 -7.26 9.88 11.68
C GLN A 388 -5.98 9.70 12.50
N ALA A 389 -5.29 8.59 12.26
CA ALA A 389 -4.00 8.29 12.85
C ALA A 389 -2.95 9.37 12.55
N LEU A 390 -2.83 9.75 11.28
CA LEU A 390 -1.87 10.77 10.87
C LEU A 390 -2.25 12.16 11.36
N GLN A 391 -3.53 12.49 11.38
CA GLN A 391 -4.01 13.77 11.89
C GLN A 391 -3.59 13.98 13.35
N PHE A 392 -3.68 12.92 14.16
CA PHE A 392 -3.21 12.93 15.53
C PHE A 392 -1.69 13.11 15.64
N ALA A 393 -0.92 12.34 14.85
CA ALA A 393 0.55 12.39 14.91
C ALA A 393 1.14 13.70 14.36
N LEU A 394 0.58 14.21 13.25
CA LEU A 394 1.01 15.45 12.61
C LEU A 394 0.55 16.69 13.35
N LYS A 395 -0.53 16.60 14.14
CA LYS A 395 -1.27 17.74 14.70
C LYS A 395 -1.61 18.77 13.62
N ASP A 396 -1.99 18.27 12.44
CA ASP A 396 -2.29 19.07 11.26
C ASP A 396 -3.73 18.84 10.81
N GLU A 397 -4.26 19.77 10.02
CA GLU A 397 -5.63 19.74 9.52
C GLU A 397 -5.69 18.95 8.21
N TYR A 398 -6.48 17.87 8.21
CA TYR A 398 -6.78 17.12 6.99
C TYR A 398 -7.88 17.80 6.19
N VAL A 399 -7.66 17.99 4.90
CA VAL A 399 -8.50 18.78 4.01
C VAL A 399 -8.70 18.07 2.67
N SER A 400 -9.83 17.38 2.53
CA SER A 400 -10.26 16.68 1.30
C SER A 400 -9.13 15.92 0.58
N GLY A 401 -8.43 15.03 1.28
CA GLY A 401 -7.32 14.25 0.71
C GLY A 401 -5.92 14.81 0.97
N LEU A 402 -5.80 16.07 1.37
CA LEU A 402 -4.52 16.77 1.56
C LEU A 402 -4.34 17.22 3.01
N TRP A 403 -3.16 17.76 3.32
CA TRP A 403 -2.82 18.29 4.63
C TRP A 403 -2.52 19.77 4.54
N LYS A 404 -3.10 20.59 5.42
CA LYS A 404 -2.94 22.05 5.39
C LYS A 404 -1.48 22.48 5.51
N GLY A 405 -0.70 21.84 6.38
CA GLY A 405 0.72 22.09 6.58
C GLY A 405 1.63 21.62 5.44
N ASP A 406 1.12 20.91 4.44
CA ASP A 406 1.87 20.44 3.26
C ASP A 406 1.11 20.65 1.93
N ILE A 407 0.09 21.52 1.95
CA ILE A 407 -0.90 21.63 0.88
C ILE A 407 -0.29 22.05 -0.46
N HIS A 408 0.74 22.89 -0.47
CA HIS A 408 1.43 23.30 -1.71
C HIS A 408 1.97 22.11 -2.50
N ARG A 409 2.50 21.09 -1.80
CA ARG A 409 2.98 19.86 -2.44
C ARG A 409 1.84 18.94 -2.80
N GLY A 410 0.88 18.82 -1.88
CA GLY A 410 -0.34 18.07 -2.07
C GLY A 410 -1.09 18.48 -3.33
N LEU A 411 -1.12 19.77 -3.67
CA LEU A 411 -1.76 20.31 -4.88
C LEU A 411 -1.05 19.90 -6.18
N ILE A 412 0.23 19.52 -6.16
CA ILE A 412 0.98 19.11 -7.37
C ILE A 412 0.89 17.58 -7.57
N TRP A 413 -0.32 17.04 -7.43
CA TRP A 413 -0.65 15.69 -7.89
C TRP A 413 -0.91 15.68 -9.41
N VAL A 414 -0.76 14.53 -10.06
CA VAL A 414 -1.22 14.30 -11.43
C VAL A 414 -1.76 12.88 -11.56
N VAL A 415 -2.58 12.63 -12.57
CA VAL A 415 -3.06 11.28 -12.89
C VAL A 415 -2.04 10.56 -13.78
N ALA A 416 -1.76 9.29 -13.49
CA ALA A 416 -0.99 8.42 -14.37
C ALA A 416 -1.82 8.14 -15.64
N GLU A 417 -1.16 8.24 -16.80
CA GLU A 417 -1.73 8.23 -18.15
C GLU A 417 -2.98 7.35 -18.35
N GLY A 418 -3.99 7.88 -19.05
CA GLY A 418 -5.03 7.05 -19.67
C GLY A 418 -6.43 7.09 -19.07
N VAL A 419 -6.80 8.11 -18.27
CA VAL A 419 -8.21 8.28 -17.88
C VAL A 419 -9.05 8.75 -19.07
N LYS A 420 -9.49 7.77 -19.89
CA LYS A 420 -10.47 7.97 -20.97
C LYS A 420 -11.85 8.23 -20.35
N THR A 421 -12.15 9.48 -20.04
CA THR A 421 -13.38 9.87 -19.35
C THR A 421 -14.33 10.59 -20.30
N GLN A 422 -15.40 9.93 -20.75
CA GLN A 422 -16.52 10.62 -21.42
C GLN A 422 -17.76 10.78 -20.52
N ARG A 423 -17.86 10.10 -19.36
CA ARG A 423 -19.08 10.13 -18.52
C ARG A 423 -18.87 10.26 -17.01
N GLU A 424 -17.79 9.74 -16.44
CA GLU A 424 -17.63 9.62 -14.98
C GLU A 424 -17.33 10.94 -14.24
N LEU A 425 -16.97 12.01 -14.96
CA LEU A 425 -16.67 13.33 -14.37
C LEU A 425 -17.91 14.13 -13.94
N ARG A 426 -19.12 13.74 -14.39
CA ARG A 426 -20.34 14.51 -14.11
C ARG A 426 -20.88 14.30 -12.68
N SER A 427 -20.49 13.23 -12.00
CA SER A 427 -20.86 12.98 -10.61
C SER A 427 -19.81 13.54 -9.67
N TYR A 428 -20.20 14.48 -8.81
CA TYR A 428 -19.32 15.04 -7.78
C TYR A 428 -18.85 13.94 -6.81
N ARG A 429 -17.53 13.87 -6.58
CA ARG A 429 -16.88 12.93 -5.64
C ARG A 429 -16.06 13.63 -4.57
N ALA A 430 -15.31 14.64 -5.00
CA ALA A 430 -14.47 15.50 -4.18
C ALA A 430 -14.26 16.83 -4.92
N PRO A 431 -13.77 17.89 -4.26
CA PRO A 431 -13.40 19.14 -4.93
C PRO A 431 -12.33 18.92 -6.00
N SER A 432 -12.33 19.71 -7.07
CA SER A 432 -11.41 19.52 -8.21
C SER A 432 -9.93 19.60 -7.83
N TRP A 433 -9.58 20.30 -6.74
CA TRP A 433 -8.20 20.41 -6.25
C TRP A 433 -7.74 19.17 -5.45
N SER A 434 -8.67 18.29 -5.06
CA SER A 434 -8.39 17.01 -4.42
C SER A 434 -8.05 15.94 -5.44
N TRP A 435 -7.09 15.08 -5.11
CA TRP A 435 -6.78 13.87 -5.90
C TRP A 435 -7.97 12.90 -5.98
N GLY A 436 -8.91 12.95 -5.02
CA GLY A 436 -10.11 12.11 -5.00
C GLY A 436 -11.17 12.52 -6.03
N SER A 437 -10.96 13.64 -6.75
CA SER A 437 -11.92 14.15 -7.73
C SER A 437 -11.99 13.28 -9.00
N LEU A 438 -10.97 12.46 -9.27
CA LEU A 438 -10.86 11.67 -10.49
C LEU A 438 -10.75 10.16 -10.21
N PRO A 439 -11.23 9.29 -11.11
CA PRO A 439 -11.17 7.84 -10.94
C PRO A 439 -9.82 7.20 -11.32
N GLY A 440 -8.74 8.00 -11.43
CA GLY A 440 -7.44 7.54 -11.91
C GLY A 440 -6.37 7.38 -10.84
N ALA A 441 -5.38 6.56 -11.14
CA ALA A 441 -4.19 6.42 -10.32
C ALA A 441 -3.43 7.75 -10.23
N CYS A 442 -3.22 8.26 -9.02
CA CYS A 442 -2.62 9.56 -8.78
C CYS A 442 -1.16 9.41 -8.33
N ARG A 443 -0.31 10.36 -8.72
CA ARG A 443 1.06 10.51 -8.20
C ARG A 443 1.29 11.93 -7.74
N PHE A 444 2.07 12.10 -6.68
CA PHE A 444 2.46 13.40 -6.15
C PHE A 444 3.88 13.74 -6.61
N VAL A 445 4.01 14.72 -7.51
CA VAL A 445 5.28 15.02 -8.19
C VAL A 445 6.37 15.46 -7.20
N LEU A 446 5.95 16.12 -6.12
CA LEU A 446 6.84 16.75 -5.15
C LEU A 446 6.89 16.02 -3.79
N SER A 447 6.33 14.81 -3.69
CA SER A 447 6.24 14.08 -2.42
C SER A 447 7.60 13.87 -1.77
N ASN A 448 8.62 13.57 -2.59
CA ASN A 448 10.00 13.29 -2.17
C ASN A 448 10.92 14.52 -2.09
N ALA A 449 10.44 15.70 -2.49
CA ALA A 449 11.27 16.89 -2.47
C ALA A 449 11.48 17.35 -1.01
N PRO A 450 12.70 17.69 -0.56
CA PRO A 450 12.90 18.27 0.76
C PRO A 450 12.33 19.70 0.85
N ARG A 451 11.90 20.13 2.04
CA ARG A 451 11.15 21.40 2.26
C ARG A 451 11.96 22.63 1.90
N GLU A 452 13.24 22.60 2.21
CA GLU A 452 14.21 23.63 1.91
C GLU A 452 14.39 23.91 0.40
N PHE A 453 14.01 22.97 -0.47
CA PHE A 453 14.09 23.15 -1.92
C PHE A 453 12.80 23.67 -2.56
N ILE A 454 11.72 23.82 -1.77
CA ILE A 454 10.41 24.28 -2.25
C ILE A 454 10.10 25.64 -1.65
N ASP A 455 10.05 26.67 -2.51
CA ASP A 455 9.66 28.03 -2.15
C ASP A 455 8.17 28.21 -2.43
N THR A 456 7.36 28.21 -1.36
CA THR A 456 5.89 28.26 -1.40
C THR A 456 5.30 29.67 -1.36
N ARG A 457 6.13 30.72 -1.30
CA ARG A 457 5.70 32.14 -1.18
C ARG A 457 4.93 32.69 -2.40
N TRP A 458 4.71 31.85 -3.41
CA TRP A 458 4.02 32.20 -4.64
C TRP A 458 2.50 32.00 -4.54
N LEU A 459 2.05 31.26 -3.51
CA LEU A 459 0.66 30.99 -3.25
C LEU A 459 0.37 31.05 -1.76
N ASP A 460 -0.47 31.99 -1.36
CA ASP A 460 -1.01 32.06 0.00
C ASP A 460 -2.27 31.21 0.08
N ILE A 461 -2.36 30.36 1.11
CA ILE A 461 -3.55 29.58 1.41
C ILE A 461 -4.38 30.36 2.43
N LEU A 462 -5.53 30.87 2.01
CA LEU A 462 -6.36 31.74 2.85
C LEU A 462 -7.31 30.94 3.74
N GLY A 463 -7.80 29.80 3.26
CA GLY A 463 -8.67 28.93 4.03
C GLY A 463 -9.46 27.95 3.17
N ILE A 464 -10.31 27.17 3.83
CA ILE A 464 -11.27 26.29 3.18
C ILE A 464 -12.65 26.71 3.65
N GLU A 465 -13.53 26.97 2.69
CA GLU A 465 -14.88 27.48 2.91
C GLU A 465 -15.89 26.48 2.33
N ALA A 466 -17.14 26.49 2.83
CA ALA A 466 -18.22 25.73 2.21
C ALA A 466 -18.88 26.56 1.11
N LEU A 467 -19.26 25.92 -0.01
CA LEU A 467 -19.97 26.58 -1.11
C LEU A 467 -21.29 27.22 -0.64
N SER A 468 -22.03 26.56 0.25
CA SER A 468 -23.18 27.12 0.97
C SER A 468 -23.50 26.31 2.23
N GLN A 469 -24.45 26.78 3.06
CA GLN A 469 -24.94 26.03 4.22
C GLN A 469 -25.67 24.73 3.82
N ASP A 470 -26.35 24.74 2.67
CA ASP A 470 -27.11 23.59 2.15
C ASP A 470 -26.28 22.66 1.27
N GLU A 471 -25.12 23.12 0.78
CA GLU A 471 -24.23 22.37 -0.09
C GLU A 471 -22.76 22.48 0.39
N PRO A 472 -22.32 21.61 1.33
CA PRO A 472 -21.03 21.73 2.00
C PRO A 472 -19.89 21.20 1.14
N ARG A 473 -19.82 21.61 -0.14
CA ARG A 473 -18.67 21.30 -1.00
C ARG A 473 -17.49 22.18 -0.56
N PRO A 474 -16.34 21.61 -0.17
CA PRO A 474 -15.20 22.40 0.28
C PRO A 474 -14.53 23.13 -0.89
N LEU A 475 -14.40 24.44 -0.74
CA LEU A 475 -13.74 25.35 -1.65
C LEU A 475 -12.38 25.75 -1.07
N LEU A 476 -11.34 25.80 -1.90
CA LEU A 476 -10.01 26.19 -1.45
C LEU A 476 -9.74 27.64 -1.83
N ARG A 477 -9.79 28.53 -0.84
CA ARG A 477 -9.50 29.93 -1.08
C ARG A 477 -8.01 30.18 -1.03
N VAL A 478 -7.47 30.73 -2.12
CA VAL A 478 -6.04 31.05 -2.23
C VAL A 478 -5.85 32.47 -2.72
N ARG A 479 -4.69 33.05 -2.41
CA ARG A 479 -4.23 34.30 -2.99
C ARG A 479 -2.94 34.06 -3.75
N GLY A 480 -2.96 34.35 -5.04
CA GLY A 480 -1.81 34.12 -5.92
C GLY A 480 -1.88 34.97 -7.17
N ARG A 481 -0.84 34.87 -8.00
CA ARG A 481 -0.77 35.58 -9.28
C ARG A 481 -1.28 34.66 -10.38
N LEU A 482 -2.42 35.00 -10.99
CA LEU A 482 -2.91 34.25 -12.14
C LEU A 482 -2.39 34.84 -13.44
N ARG A 483 -2.17 33.96 -14.41
CA ARG A 483 -1.81 34.34 -15.77
C ARG A 483 -2.67 33.59 -16.78
N LYS A 484 -3.25 34.30 -17.74
CA LYS A 484 -4.09 33.69 -18.76
C LYS A 484 -3.22 33.08 -19.86
N ALA A 485 -3.55 31.87 -20.28
CA ALA A 485 -2.82 31.11 -21.27
C ALA A 485 -3.77 30.38 -22.23
N TYR A 486 -3.32 30.13 -23.45
CA TYR A 486 -3.99 29.26 -24.41
C TYR A 486 -3.30 27.90 -24.41
N TYR A 487 -4.09 26.83 -24.32
CA TYR A 487 -3.56 25.46 -24.45
C TYR A 487 -3.57 25.03 -25.91
N VAL A 488 -2.43 24.51 -26.34
CA VAL A 488 -2.19 24.06 -27.70
C VAL A 488 -1.96 22.55 -27.63
N PRO A 489 -2.98 21.72 -27.90
CA PRO A 489 -2.81 20.27 -27.87
C PRO A 489 -1.79 19.85 -28.93
N TYR A 490 -1.10 18.74 -28.68
CA TYR A 490 -0.25 18.12 -29.69
C TYR A 490 -1.11 17.69 -30.90
N VAL A 491 -1.06 18.46 -31.98
CA VAL A 491 -1.76 18.15 -33.24
C VAL A 491 -0.80 17.45 -34.19
N GLU A 492 -1.29 16.45 -34.94
CA GLU A 492 -0.55 15.79 -36.01
C GLU A 492 0.08 16.79 -37.00
N TYR A 493 1.18 16.34 -37.61
CA TYR A 493 2.28 17.06 -38.28
C TYR A 493 1.93 18.29 -39.17
N ASP A 494 0.71 18.44 -39.67
CA ASP A 494 0.36 19.48 -40.66
C ASP A 494 0.02 20.85 -40.06
N PHE A 495 -0.50 20.92 -38.82
CA PHE A 495 -0.77 22.21 -38.16
C PHE A 495 0.47 22.86 -37.53
N GLN A 496 1.54 22.08 -37.26
CA GLN A 496 2.79 22.58 -36.69
C GLN A 496 3.52 23.60 -37.59
N LYS A 497 3.23 23.60 -38.90
CA LYS A 497 3.85 24.54 -39.86
C LYS A 497 3.41 25.99 -39.65
N HIS A 498 2.21 26.21 -39.12
CA HIS A 498 1.62 27.53 -38.90
C HIS A 498 1.77 28.04 -37.46
N LEU A 499 2.31 27.24 -36.53
CA LEU A 499 2.59 27.66 -35.17
C LEU A 499 3.86 28.55 -35.14
N PRO A 500 3.88 29.61 -34.30
CA PRO A 500 5.09 30.39 -34.03
C PRO A 500 6.28 29.48 -33.71
N ALA A 501 7.48 29.81 -34.22
CA ALA A 501 8.68 28.97 -34.04
C ALA A 501 9.00 28.64 -32.56
N LYS A 502 8.53 29.48 -31.63
CA LYS A 502 8.65 29.30 -30.17
C LYS A 502 7.84 28.11 -29.61
N LEU A 503 6.80 27.64 -30.31
CA LEU A 503 5.89 26.55 -29.88
C LEU A 503 6.31 25.16 -30.36
N LYS A 504 7.34 25.08 -31.22
CA LYS A 504 7.80 23.81 -31.83
C LYS A 504 8.63 22.92 -30.87
N ARG A 505 8.78 23.31 -29.60
CA ARG A 505 9.57 22.58 -28.58
C ARG A 505 8.80 21.50 -27.83
N GLY A 506 7.52 21.29 -28.12
CA GLY A 506 6.66 20.40 -27.33
C GLY A 506 6.11 21.07 -26.07
N ASP A 507 5.96 22.40 -26.11
CA ASP A 507 5.31 23.18 -25.07
C ASP A 507 3.81 23.28 -25.36
N ASP A 508 2.99 23.10 -24.32
CA ASP A 508 1.54 23.00 -24.45
C ASP A 508 0.81 24.31 -24.11
N LEU A 509 1.48 25.28 -23.47
CA LEU A 509 0.88 26.52 -22.97
C LEU A 509 1.53 27.78 -23.55
N VAL A 510 0.69 28.68 -24.06
CA VAL A 510 1.10 29.98 -24.62
C VAL A 510 0.51 31.11 -23.79
N ASP A 511 1.32 32.07 -23.40
CA ASP A 511 0.84 33.26 -22.71
C ASP A 511 -0.12 34.09 -23.58
N ALA A 512 -1.27 34.46 -23.02
CA ALA A 512 -2.29 35.19 -23.78
C ALA A 512 -1.90 36.65 -24.07
N GLU A 513 -1.00 37.25 -23.28
CA GLU A 513 -0.56 38.65 -23.47
C GLU A 513 0.68 38.75 -24.36
N THR A 514 1.71 37.93 -24.10
CA THR A 514 3.00 38.02 -24.78
C THR A 514 3.16 37.07 -25.96
N GLY A 515 2.31 36.03 -26.06
CA GLY A 515 2.44 34.96 -27.06
C GLY A 515 3.67 34.06 -26.83
N GLU A 516 4.32 34.17 -25.67
CA GLU A 516 5.49 33.34 -25.33
C GLU A 516 5.08 32.00 -24.72
N SER A 517 5.91 30.98 -24.93
CA SER A 517 5.70 29.68 -24.29
C SER A 517 5.81 29.82 -22.77
N LEU A 518 4.81 29.29 -22.05
CA LEU A 518 4.81 29.18 -20.59
C LEU A 518 5.32 27.82 -20.11
N GLY A 519 5.42 26.82 -21.00
CA GLY A 519 5.92 25.48 -20.70
C GLY A 519 4.88 24.37 -20.92
N ALA A 520 5.13 23.22 -20.32
CA ALA A 520 4.34 22.01 -20.52
C ALA A 520 3.21 21.87 -19.49
N VAL A 521 2.10 21.26 -19.91
CA VAL A 521 0.95 20.97 -19.05
C VAL A 521 0.62 19.49 -19.08
N THR A 522 0.33 18.94 -17.91
CA THR A 522 -0.30 17.64 -17.75
C THR A 522 -1.74 17.90 -17.38
N ILE A 523 -2.64 17.68 -18.35
CA ILE A 523 -4.07 17.82 -18.13
C ILE A 523 -4.58 16.59 -17.35
N ASP A 524 -5.49 16.84 -16.43
CA ASP A 524 -6.08 15.82 -15.56
C ASP A 524 -7.05 14.87 -16.30
N ASN A 525 -7.64 15.32 -17.42
CA ASN A 525 -8.58 14.56 -18.28
C ASN A 525 -8.38 14.84 -19.79
N ASN A 526 -9.02 14.05 -20.65
CA ASN A 526 -8.90 14.17 -22.11
C ASN A 526 -10.05 14.97 -22.77
N GLU A 527 -10.83 15.74 -22.02
CA GLU A 527 -11.96 16.52 -22.56
C GLU A 527 -11.47 17.84 -23.18
N LEU A 528 -10.91 17.74 -24.39
CA LEU A 528 -10.28 18.84 -25.12
C LEU A 528 -11.21 20.03 -25.42
N SER A 529 -12.53 19.82 -25.48
CA SER A 529 -13.51 20.88 -25.76
C SER A 529 -13.54 21.99 -24.71
N LEU A 530 -13.04 21.73 -23.50
CA LEU A 530 -13.03 22.67 -22.39
C LEU A 530 -11.68 23.38 -22.21
N LEU A 531 -10.67 22.99 -22.99
CA LEU A 531 -9.27 23.28 -22.69
C LEU A 531 -8.66 24.34 -23.61
N VAL A 532 -9.42 25.27 -24.18
CA VAL A 532 -8.82 26.29 -25.08
C VAL A 532 -8.16 27.41 -24.28
N GLU A 533 -8.85 27.91 -23.26
CA GLU A 533 -8.40 29.03 -22.43
C GLU A 533 -8.21 28.56 -20.98
N LEU A 534 -6.99 28.67 -20.49
CA LEU A 534 -6.59 28.25 -19.15
C LEU A 534 -5.99 29.42 -18.37
N TRP A 535 -5.99 29.28 -17.05
CA TRP A 535 -5.35 30.18 -16.12
C TRP A 535 -4.27 29.45 -15.34
N CYS A 536 -3.05 29.92 -15.48
CA CYS A 536 -1.86 29.39 -14.83
C CYS A 536 -1.67 30.05 -13.47
N LEU A 537 -1.80 29.27 -12.40
CA LEU A 537 -1.55 29.68 -11.03
C LEU A 537 -0.25 29.03 -10.51
N PRO A 538 0.84 29.80 -10.31
CA PRO A 538 2.05 29.30 -9.67
C PRO A 538 1.76 28.87 -8.23
N VAL A 539 2.21 27.69 -7.84
CA VAL A 539 2.07 27.16 -6.47
C VAL A 539 3.39 27.27 -5.72
N CYS A 540 4.48 26.84 -6.35
CA CYS A 540 5.80 26.88 -5.73
C CYS A 540 6.94 26.91 -6.76
N ILE A 541 8.11 27.34 -6.31
CA ILE A 541 9.36 27.16 -7.04
C ILE A 541 10.14 25.98 -6.46
N VAL A 542 10.64 25.11 -7.32
CA VAL A 542 11.54 24.01 -6.95
C VAL A 542 12.96 24.35 -7.41
N ARG A 543 13.90 24.44 -6.47
CA ARG A 543 15.33 24.66 -6.74
C ARG A 543 16.02 23.29 -6.79
N SER A 544 16.67 22.90 -7.88
CA SER A 544 17.16 21.52 -7.97
C SER A 544 18.32 21.21 -7.01
N ASN A 545 18.13 20.21 -6.18
CA ASN A 545 18.92 18.97 -6.23
C ASN A 545 17.97 17.81 -5.91
N VAL A 546 16.74 17.82 -6.45
CA VAL A 546 15.85 16.67 -6.32
C VAL A 546 16.49 15.55 -7.15
N PRO A 547 16.97 14.45 -6.56
CA PRO A 547 17.54 13.36 -7.32
C PRO A 547 16.46 12.85 -8.28
N GLY A 548 16.70 12.99 -9.58
CA GLY A 548 15.92 12.29 -10.58
C GLY A 548 16.01 10.79 -10.32
N HIS A 549 14.88 10.09 -10.42
CA HIS A 549 14.79 8.65 -10.24
C HIS A 549 15.77 7.91 -11.17
N VAL A 550 16.88 7.42 -10.62
CA VAL A 550 17.71 6.44 -11.34
C VAL A 550 17.05 5.08 -11.16
N ARG A 551 16.48 4.53 -12.24
CA ARG A 551 16.08 3.12 -12.30
C ARG A 551 17.34 2.25 -12.23
N LYS A 552 17.72 1.79 -11.04
CA LYS A 552 18.61 0.63 -10.91
C LYS A 552 17.77 -0.63 -10.80
N ARG A 553 17.78 -1.44 -11.86
CA ARG A 553 17.41 -2.86 -11.79
C ARG A 553 18.54 -3.58 -11.07
N THR A 554 18.34 -3.95 -9.81
CA THR A 554 19.14 -5.01 -9.17
C THR A 554 18.50 -6.37 -9.49
N ALA A 555 19.32 -7.41 -9.58
CA ALA A 555 18.93 -8.76 -10.03
C ALA A 555 17.97 -9.50 -9.06
N VAL A 556 17.63 -8.87 -7.94
CA VAL A 556 16.67 -9.36 -6.96
C VAL A 556 15.71 -8.19 -6.74
N GLY A 557 14.43 -8.39 -7.05
CA GLY A 557 13.41 -7.33 -7.26
C GLY A 557 13.04 -6.43 -6.08
N TYR A 558 13.99 -6.05 -5.22
CA TYR A 558 13.85 -4.99 -4.24
C TYR A 558 14.34 -3.67 -4.83
N LEU A 559 13.43 -2.71 -4.95
CA LEU A 559 13.70 -1.33 -5.32
C LEU A 559 14.37 -0.62 -4.13
N GLU A 560 15.69 -0.68 -4.04
CA GLU A 560 16.42 0.24 -3.15
C GLU A 560 16.51 1.63 -3.78
N TYR A 561 15.86 2.60 -3.16
CA TYR A 561 15.96 4.01 -3.49
C TYR A 561 17.21 4.61 -2.83
N SER A 562 18.39 4.36 -3.39
CA SER A 562 19.64 4.90 -2.85
C SER A 562 19.85 6.37 -3.29
N CYS A 563 19.91 7.27 -2.31
CA CYS A 563 20.25 8.69 -2.49
C CYS A 563 21.75 8.91 -2.76
N LEU A 564 22.31 8.43 -3.88
CA LEU A 564 23.71 8.74 -4.23
C LEU A 564 23.91 8.91 -5.74
N GLY A 565 23.94 10.18 -6.16
CA GLY A 565 24.37 10.60 -7.48
C GLY A 565 24.66 12.09 -7.51
N LYS A 566 25.85 12.51 -7.04
CA LYS A 566 26.33 13.88 -7.27
C LYS A 566 26.58 14.06 -8.76
N HIS A 567 25.66 14.68 -9.49
CA HIS A 567 25.99 15.26 -10.79
C HIS A 567 26.98 16.41 -10.57
N ARG A 568 28.28 16.11 -10.70
CA ARG A 568 29.32 17.13 -10.84
C ARG A 568 29.17 17.75 -12.24
N ASN A 569 29.12 19.09 -12.29
CA ASN A 569 29.12 19.97 -13.47
C ASN A 569 27.78 20.51 -14.00
N MET A 570 26.90 21.07 -13.15
CA MET A 570 26.00 22.16 -13.57
C MET A 570 26.31 23.44 -12.78
N LYS A 571 26.59 24.54 -13.49
CA LYS A 571 27.01 25.85 -12.92
C LYS A 571 25.92 26.58 -12.13
N SER A 572 24.69 26.10 -12.17
CA SER A 572 23.59 26.47 -11.26
C SER A 572 22.50 25.39 -11.34
N PRO A 573 21.85 25.03 -10.23
CA PRO A 573 20.77 24.07 -10.26
C PRO A 573 19.57 24.61 -11.06
N PRO A 574 18.98 23.85 -11.99
CA PRO A 574 17.75 24.28 -12.65
C PRO A 574 16.65 24.61 -11.63
N VAL A 575 15.90 25.66 -11.93
CA VAL A 575 14.82 26.17 -11.09
C VAL A 575 13.54 26.12 -11.90
N TRP A 576 12.52 25.43 -11.38
CA TRP A 576 11.25 25.26 -12.07
C TRP A 576 10.11 25.88 -11.26
N ILE A 577 9.12 26.44 -11.94
CA ILE A 577 7.82 26.77 -11.34
C ILE A 577 6.92 25.56 -11.52
N GLU A 578 6.27 25.13 -10.45
CA GLU A 578 5.17 24.18 -10.49
C GLU A 578 3.87 24.93 -10.18
N GLY A 579 2.84 24.69 -10.99
CA GLY A 579 1.58 25.40 -10.87
C GLY A 579 0.35 24.59 -11.29
N LEU A 580 -0.81 25.14 -10.99
CA LEU A 580 -2.11 24.60 -11.39
C LEU A 580 -2.56 25.24 -12.69
N ALA A 581 -3.09 24.41 -13.59
CA ALA A 581 -3.84 24.84 -14.76
C ALA A 581 -5.32 24.85 -14.39
N LEU A 582 -5.96 26.01 -14.55
CA LEU A 582 -7.30 26.26 -14.07
C LEU A 582 -8.22 26.68 -15.22
N GLN A 583 -9.48 26.23 -15.18
CA GLN A 583 -10.56 26.74 -16.00
C GLN A 583 -11.38 27.74 -15.19
N CYS A 584 -11.67 28.91 -15.76
CA CYS A 584 -12.53 29.91 -15.11
C CYS A 584 -13.99 29.47 -15.23
N LEU A 585 -14.69 29.35 -14.10
CA LEU A 585 -16.13 29.04 -14.07
C LEU A 585 -16.97 30.32 -13.92
N ASP A 586 -16.53 31.23 -13.05
CA ASP A 586 -17.16 32.52 -12.82
C ASP A 586 -16.09 33.58 -12.61
N LYS A 587 -15.94 34.48 -13.58
CA LYS A 587 -14.92 35.52 -13.56
C LYS A 587 -15.21 36.62 -12.53
N GLU A 588 -16.48 36.91 -12.27
CA GLU A 588 -16.88 37.96 -11.32
C GLU A 588 -16.65 37.53 -9.88
N LYS A 589 -16.92 36.25 -9.60
CA LYS A 589 -16.70 35.65 -8.27
C LYS A 589 -15.32 35.05 -8.09
N HIS A 590 -14.46 35.11 -9.11
CA HIS A 590 -13.13 34.50 -9.12
C HIS A 590 -13.14 33.01 -8.76
N VAL A 591 -14.09 32.26 -9.33
CA VAL A 591 -14.24 30.80 -9.11
C VAL A 591 -13.61 30.04 -10.27
N TYR A 592 -12.70 29.14 -9.92
CA TYR A 592 -11.91 28.36 -10.87
C TYR A 592 -11.97 26.87 -10.56
N MET A 593 -11.92 26.06 -11.61
CA MET A 593 -11.82 24.61 -11.52
C MET A 593 -10.41 24.19 -11.91
N ARG A 594 -9.80 23.29 -11.14
CA ARG A 594 -8.54 22.66 -11.55
C ARG A 594 -8.80 21.72 -12.73
N VAL A 595 -7.96 21.81 -13.76
CA VAL A 595 -7.98 20.92 -14.93
C VAL A 595 -6.61 20.29 -15.22
N GLY A 596 -5.58 20.64 -14.47
CA GLY A 596 -4.26 20.04 -14.65
C GLY A 596 -3.17 20.72 -13.84
N LYS A 597 -1.95 20.30 -14.14
CA LYS A 597 -0.71 20.77 -13.54
C LYS A 597 0.23 21.22 -14.64
N TRP A 598 0.86 22.38 -14.50
CA TRP A 598 1.86 22.87 -15.46
C TRP A 598 3.22 23.07 -14.82
N ARG A 599 4.26 23.13 -15.66
CA ARG A 599 5.63 23.42 -15.25
C ARG A 599 6.27 24.43 -16.21
N CYS A 600 7.07 25.35 -15.65
CA CYS A 600 7.87 26.30 -16.42
C CYS A 600 9.31 26.36 -15.93
N GLU A 601 10.26 26.53 -16.85
CA GLU A 601 11.68 26.65 -16.57
C GLU A 601 12.16 28.10 -16.43
N ASP A 602 11.40 29.08 -16.96
CA ASP A 602 11.80 30.48 -16.95
C ASP A 602 11.03 31.31 -15.89
N LEU A 603 11.69 31.51 -14.76
CA LEU A 603 11.20 32.38 -13.68
C LEU A 603 10.89 33.81 -14.12
N LYS A 604 11.54 34.31 -15.18
CA LYS A 604 11.34 35.69 -15.64
C LYS A 604 9.93 35.89 -16.14
N LEU A 605 9.31 34.90 -16.78
CA LEU A 605 7.95 35.00 -17.29
C LEU A 605 6.99 35.52 -16.21
N PHE A 606 7.13 35.09 -14.96
CA PHE A 606 6.24 35.52 -13.87
C PHE A 606 6.77 36.67 -12.99
N ARG A 607 7.96 37.20 -13.27
CA ARG A 607 8.55 38.35 -12.55
C ARG A 607 8.09 39.71 -13.08
N TRP A 608 7.67 39.80 -14.34
CA TRP A 608 7.42 41.08 -15.04
C TRP A 608 5.93 41.48 -15.15
N SER A 609 5.02 40.66 -14.63
CA SER A 609 3.59 40.93 -14.73
C SER A 609 3.15 42.03 -13.75
N ARG A 610 2.43 43.05 -14.25
CA ARG A 610 1.68 44.04 -13.44
C ARG A 610 0.49 43.42 -12.69
N SER A 611 0.27 42.11 -12.75
CA SER A 611 -0.83 41.43 -12.07
C SER A 611 -0.69 41.57 -10.55
N ARG A 612 -1.68 42.22 -9.93
CA ARG A 612 -1.88 42.13 -8.47
C ARG A 612 -2.22 40.68 -8.12
N ALA A 613 -1.75 40.20 -6.98
CA ALA A 613 -2.22 38.93 -6.46
C ALA A 613 -3.74 39.00 -6.27
N LEU A 614 -4.46 38.00 -6.75
CA LEU A 614 -5.91 37.90 -6.67
C LEU A 614 -6.28 36.83 -5.64
N SER A 615 -7.33 37.09 -4.86
CA SER A 615 -8.00 36.02 -4.13
C SER A 615 -8.89 35.27 -5.12
N ILE A 616 -8.72 33.96 -5.20
CA ILE A 616 -9.56 33.08 -6.01
C ILE A 616 -10.07 31.91 -5.18
N ILE A 617 -11.06 31.21 -5.73
CA ILE A 617 -11.76 30.06 -5.15
C ILE A 617 -11.60 28.85 -6.06
#